data_AF-J9FJR5-F1
#
_entry.id   AF-J9FJR5-F1
#
_cell.length_a   1.000
_cell.length_b   1.000
_cell.length_c   1.000
_cell.angle_alpha   90.00
_cell.angle_beta   90.00
_cell.angle_gamma   90.00
#
_symmetry.space_group_name_H-M   'P 1'
#
loop_
_entity.id
_entity.type
_entity.pdbx_description
1 polymer ?
#
loop_
_entity_poly.entity_id
_entity_poly.type
_entity_poly.pdbx_seq_one_letter_code
_entity_poly.pdbx_strand_id
1 'polypeptide(L)'
;MHAEMMEERMKQTDNVLELLLVDFSVRLKALKNVAPAFFVDVARFPKVKEKMKNDRLQHREKAVHFLQGGVNQGLFRADVNFDIIFDLFMNQLDNLSQDTQFERYEPIEIFKHCVFFYIRGCTTPKGMAMMDEFLAQM
;
A
#
# COMPACT_ATOMS: atom_id res chain seq x y z
N MET A 1 3.59 16.27 -7.68
CA MET A 1 2.27 15.78 -8.15
C MET A 1 1.60 14.78 -7.18
N HIS A 2 2.08 13.55 -6.96
CA HIS A 2 1.42 12.60 -6.03
C HIS A 2 1.44 13.09 -4.57
N ALA A 3 2.59 13.56 -4.09
CA ALA A 3 2.74 14.08 -2.72
C ALA A 3 1.85 15.31 -2.47
N GLU A 4 1.83 16.27 -3.40
CA GLU A 4 1.00 17.49 -3.30
C GLU A 4 -0.50 17.20 -3.26
N MET A 5 -0.97 16.23 -4.05
CA MET A 5 -2.38 15.82 -4.03
C MET A 5 -2.75 15.13 -2.71
N MET A 6 -1.82 14.35 -2.13
CA MET A 6 -2.03 13.73 -0.82
C MET A 6 -2.06 14.79 0.28
N GLU A 7 -1.15 15.76 0.25
CA GLU A 7 -1.14 16.90 1.18
C GLU A 7 -2.43 17.71 1.13
N GLU A 8 -2.98 17.95 -0.08
CA GLU A 8 -4.24 18.67 -0.23
C GLU A 8 -5.42 17.86 0.34
N ARG A 9 -5.45 16.53 0.12
CA ARG A 9 -6.47 15.66 0.70
C ARG A 9 -6.39 15.62 2.23
N MET A 10 -5.17 15.61 2.78
CA MET A 10 -4.96 15.66 4.24
C MET A 10 -5.45 16.97 4.88
N LYS A 11 -5.67 18.05 4.10
CA LYS A 11 -6.34 19.27 4.59
C LYS A 11 -7.86 19.14 4.65
N GLN A 12 -8.44 18.20 3.90
CA GLN A 12 -9.88 18.04 3.74
C GLN A 12 -10.45 16.94 4.64
N THR A 13 -9.67 15.90 4.93
CA THR A 13 -10.07 14.75 5.73
C THR A 13 -8.88 14.26 6.55
N ASP A 14 -9.16 13.86 7.79
CA ASP A 14 -8.23 13.14 8.65
C ASP A 14 -8.48 11.62 8.63
N ASN A 15 -9.50 11.14 7.88
CA ASN A 15 -9.86 9.73 7.84
C ASN A 15 -8.73 8.89 7.24
N VAL A 16 -8.10 8.07 8.08
CA VAL A 16 -6.91 7.31 7.73
C VAL A 16 -7.19 6.28 6.64
N LEU A 17 -8.34 5.59 6.70
CA LEU A 17 -8.67 4.57 5.71
C LEU A 17 -9.02 5.19 4.35
N GLU A 18 -9.73 6.33 4.33
CA GLU A 18 -10.02 7.06 3.09
C GLU A 18 -8.71 7.48 2.40
N LEU A 19 -7.82 8.14 3.14
CA LEU A 19 -6.52 8.57 2.66
C LEU A 19 -5.69 7.39 2.13
N LEU A 20 -5.69 6.25 2.83
CA LEU A 20 -4.99 5.04 2.39
C LEU A 20 -5.56 4.47 1.08
N LEU A 21 -6.89 4.42 0.94
CA LEU A 21 -7.57 3.91 -0.26
C LEU A 21 -7.38 4.83 -1.46
N VAL A 22 -7.30 6.15 -1.24
CA VAL A 22 -6.98 7.14 -2.28
C VAL A 22 -5.55 6.98 -2.76
N ASP A 23 -4.56 6.91 -1.86
CA ASP A 23 -3.16 6.65 -2.20
C ASP A 23 -3.03 5.34 -3.01
N PHE A 24 -3.71 4.28 -2.57
CA PHE A 24 -3.78 3.02 -3.32
C PHE A 24 -4.33 3.20 -4.74
N SER A 25 -5.48 3.88 -4.88
CA SER A 25 -6.10 4.16 -6.19
C SER A 25 -5.15 4.87 -7.15
N VAL A 26 -4.37 5.82 -6.64
CA VAL A 26 -3.44 6.61 -7.44
C VAL A 26 -2.24 5.77 -7.85
N ARG A 27 -1.68 4.97 -6.94
CA ARG A 27 -0.62 4.00 -7.25
C ARG A 27 -1.07 2.97 -8.27
N LEU A 28 -2.30 2.48 -8.14
CA LEU A 28 -2.89 1.52 -9.08
C LEU A 28 -2.99 2.12 -10.49
N LYS A 29 -3.44 3.38 -10.62
CA LYS A 29 -3.44 4.11 -11.90
C LYS A 29 -2.05 4.34 -12.46
N ALA A 30 -1.08 4.65 -11.61
CA ALA A 30 0.31 4.79 -12.03
C ALA A 30 0.86 3.47 -12.58
N LEU A 31 0.61 2.35 -11.90
CA LEU A 31 1.04 1.02 -12.32
C LEU A 31 0.43 0.58 -13.66
N LYS A 32 -0.82 1.00 -13.98
CA LYS A 32 -1.41 0.76 -15.32
C LYS A 32 -0.59 1.34 -16.47
N ASN A 33 0.16 2.41 -16.20
CA ASN A 33 0.91 3.14 -17.21
C ASN A 33 2.40 2.76 -17.24
N VAL A 34 2.84 1.82 -16.40
CA VAL A 34 4.23 1.35 -16.37
C VAL A 34 4.40 0.18 -17.33
N ALA A 35 5.39 0.27 -18.22
CA ALA A 35 5.71 -0.83 -19.14
C ALA A 35 6.17 -2.08 -18.36
N PRO A 36 5.70 -3.30 -18.66
CA PRO A 36 6.11 -4.52 -17.95
C PRO A 36 7.63 -4.73 -17.90
N ALA A 37 8.35 -4.33 -18.95
CA ALA A 37 9.82 -4.38 -19.02
C ALA A 37 10.51 -3.61 -17.89
N PHE A 38 9.88 -2.54 -17.36
CA PHE A 38 10.41 -1.78 -16.24
C PHE A 38 10.62 -2.65 -15.00
N PHE A 39 9.69 -3.57 -14.69
CA PHE A 39 9.81 -4.44 -13.52
C PHE A 39 10.96 -5.44 -13.67
N VAL A 40 11.16 -5.94 -14.90
CA VAL A 40 12.29 -6.82 -15.24
C VAL A 40 13.62 -6.06 -15.13
N ASP A 41 13.66 -4.82 -15.57
CA ASP A 41 14.87 -3.99 -15.50
C ASP A 41 15.22 -3.62 -14.06
N VAL A 42 14.24 -3.18 -13.25
CA VAL A 42 14.44 -2.94 -11.81
C VAL A 42 14.95 -4.19 -11.10
N ALA A 43 14.51 -5.38 -11.52
CA ALA A 43 15.04 -6.64 -10.98
C ALA A 43 16.56 -6.80 -11.18
N ARG A 44 17.10 -6.27 -12.28
CA ARG A 44 18.51 -6.35 -12.69
C ARG A 44 19.42 -5.31 -12.03
N PHE A 45 18.88 -4.26 -11.41
CA PHE A 45 19.65 -3.20 -10.77
C PHE A 45 19.57 -3.26 -9.23
N PRO A 46 20.42 -4.04 -8.55
CA PRO A 46 20.36 -4.23 -7.09
C PRO A 46 20.52 -2.92 -6.30
N LYS A 47 21.29 -1.95 -6.81
CA LYS A 47 21.43 -0.63 -6.18
C LYS A 47 20.11 0.16 -6.15
N VAL A 48 19.28 0.02 -7.18
CA VAL A 48 17.96 0.65 -7.24
C VAL A 48 17.03 0.02 -6.19
N LYS A 49 17.04 -1.32 -6.08
CA LYS A 49 16.29 -2.04 -5.04
C LYS A 49 16.70 -1.64 -3.63
N GLU A 50 18.00 -1.57 -3.37
CA GLU A 50 18.53 -1.15 -2.07
C GLU A 50 18.10 0.27 -1.72
N LYS A 51 18.18 1.20 -2.67
CA LYS A 51 17.68 2.56 -2.48
C LYS A 51 16.17 2.58 -2.19
N MET A 52 15.35 1.84 -2.95
CA MET A 52 13.90 1.75 -2.70
C MET A 52 13.59 1.18 -1.31
N LYS A 53 14.36 0.18 -0.85
CA LYS A 53 14.24 -0.38 0.50
C LYS A 53 14.60 0.65 1.57
N ASN A 54 15.72 1.36 1.42
CA ASN A 54 16.16 2.38 2.37
C ASN A 54 15.19 3.55 2.44
N ASP A 55 14.70 4.03 1.29
CA ASP A 55 13.70 5.10 1.22
C ASP A 55 12.42 4.67 1.97
N ARG A 56 11.97 3.41 1.84
CA ARG A 56 10.81 2.90 2.59
C ARG A 56 11.06 2.80 4.09
N LEU A 57 12.25 2.35 4.51
CA LEU A 57 12.62 2.29 5.93
C LEU A 57 12.63 3.68 6.58
N GLN A 58 13.10 4.70 5.86
CA GLN A 58 13.08 6.09 6.34
C GLN A 58 11.66 6.65 6.54
N HIS A 59 10.67 6.10 5.84
CA HIS A 59 9.26 6.50 5.97
C HIS A 59 8.45 5.59 6.90
N ARG A 60 9.06 4.53 7.43
CA ARG A 60 8.39 3.49 8.23
C ARG A 60 7.68 4.07 9.43
N GLU A 61 8.39 4.83 10.27
CA GLU A 61 7.80 5.41 11.50
C GLU A 61 6.59 6.28 11.19
N LYS A 62 6.68 7.11 10.14
CA LYS A 62 5.56 7.96 9.69
C LYS A 62 4.37 7.12 9.23
N ALA A 63 4.62 6.04 8.48
CA ALA A 63 3.57 5.15 7.99
C ALA A 63 2.88 4.38 9.12
N VAL A 64 3.65 3.83 10.07
CA VAL A 64 3.10 3.12 11.24
C VAL A 64 2.29 4.10 12.11
N HIS A 65 2.82 5.29 12.38
CA HIS A 65 2.10 6.33 13.13
C HIS A 65 0.79 6.73 12.44
N PHE A 66 0.80 6.86 11.12
CA PHE A 66 -0.41 7.14 10.33
C PHE A 66 -1.46 6.03 10.51
N LEU A 67 -1.07 4.75 10.42
CA LEU A 67 -1.98 3.61 10.64
C LEU A 67 -2.52 3.57 12.07
N GLN A 68 -1.72 3.96 13.06
CA GLN A 68 -2.18 4.07 14.45
C GLN A 68 -3.30 5.11 14.62
N GLY A 69 -3.32 6.17 13.81
CA GLY A 69 -4.44 7.11 13.74
C GLY A 69 -5.76 6.43 13.35
N GLY A 70 -5.71 5.43 12.46
CA GLY A 70 -6.89 4.65 12.05
C GLY A 70 -7.40 3.72 13.15
N VAL A 71 -6.53 3.27 14.06
CA VAL A 71 -6.94 2.56 15.29
C VAL A 71 -7.72 3.52 16.20
N ASN A 72 -7.21 4.73 16.40
CA ASN A 72 -7.88 5.75 17.23
C ASN A 72 -9.24 6.17 16.66
N GLN A 73 -9.41 6.12 15.32
CA GLN A 73 -10.68 6.37 14.62
C GLN A 73 -11.65 5.18 14.64
N GLY A 74 -11.24 4.04 15.21
CA GLY A 74 -11.99 2.78 15.23
C GLY A 74 -12.12 2.10 13.87
N LEU A 75 -11.26 2.45 12.90
CA LEU A 75 -11.24 1.89 11.55
C LEU A 75 -10.37 0.64 11.47
N PHE A 76 -9.30 0.60 12.26
CA PHE A 76 -8.40 -0.52 12.36
C PHE A 76 -8.44 -1.19 13.73
N ARG A 77 -8.15 -2.48 13.73
CA ARG A 77 -8.09 -3.35 14.91
C ARG A 77 -6.97 -2.93 15.86
N ALA A 78 -7.29 -2.79 17.13
CA ALA A 78 -6.32 -2.40 18.16
C ALA A 78 -5.37 -3.54 18.57
N ASP A 79 -5.71 -4.79 18.28
CA ASP A 79 -4.88 -5.97 18.59
C ASP A 79 -3.82 -6.26 17.52
N VAL A 80 -3.84 -5.55 16.39
CA VAL A 80 -2.89 -5.70 15.30
C VAL A 80 -1.62 -4.90 15.59
N ASN A 81 -0.46 -5.56 15.46
CA ASN A 81 0.83 -4.90 15.54
C ASN A 81 1.24 -4.34 14.17
N PHE A 82 1.10 -3.02 13.99
CA PHE A 82 1.35 -2.36 12.70
C PHE A 82 2.83 -2.29 12.30
N ASP A 83 3.75 -2.38 13.25
CA ASP A 83 5.18 -2.56 12.95
C ASP A 83 5.40 -3.85 12.18
N ILE A 84 4.85 -4.96 12.68
CA ILE A 84 4.96 -6.28 12.05
C ILE A 84 4.23 -6.27 10.69
N ILE A 85 3.01 -5.73 10.64
CA ILE A 85 2.23 -5.70 9.39
C ILE A 85 2.95 -4.89 8.30
N PHE A 86 3.52 -3.74 8.65
CA PHE A 86 4.25 -2.92 7.68
C PHE A 86 5.45 -3.68 7.12
N ASP A 87 6.24 -4.31 7.98
CA ASP A 87 7.43 -5.05 7.57
C ASP A 87 7.08 -6.29 6.72
N LEU A 88 6.01 -7.01 7.08
CA LEU A 88 5.48 -8.12 6.27
C LEU A 88 5.01 -7.65 4.89
N PHE A 89 4.27 -6.55 4.82
CA PHE A 89 3.78 -6.01 3.57
C PHE A 89 4.93 -5.54 2.66
N MET A 90 5.91 -4.82 3.20
CA MET A 90 7.06 -4.36 2.43
C MET A 90 7.92 -5.52 1.92
N ASN A 91 8.17 -6.53 2.76
CA ASN A 91 8.88 -7.75 2.34
C ASN A 91 8.10 -8.51 1.27
N GLN A 92 6.77 -8.60 1.39
CA GLN A 92 5.94 -9.23 0.38
C GLN A 92 6.10 -8.52 -0.97
N LEU A 93 5.99 -7.18 -1.00
CA LEU A 93 6.16 -6.40 -2.22
C LEU A 93 7.53 -6.58 -2.87
N ASP A 94 8.60 -6.65 -2.07
CA ASP A 94 9.96 -6.87 -2.58
C ASP A 94 10.10 -8.26 -3.23
N ASN A 95 9.51 -9.28 -2.61
CA ASN A 95 9.55 -10.66 -3.09
C ASN A 95 8.73 -10.88 -4.37
N LEU A 96 7.66 -10.10 -4.62
CA LEU A 96 6.85 -10.22 -5.83
C LEU A 96 7.68 -10.13 -7.12
N SER A 97 8.76 -9.35 -7.11
CA SER A 97 9.64 -9.16 -8.26
C SER A 97 10.69 -10.26 -8.45
N GLN A 98 10.86 -11.15 -7.46
CA GLN A 98 11.93 -12.16 -7.42
C GLN A 98 11.42 -13.58 -7.68
N ASP A 99 10.10 -13.78 -7.60
CA ASP A 99 9.50 -15.08 -7.69
C ASP A 99 8.83 -15.28 -9.05
N THR A 100 9.42 -16.18 -9.85
CA THR A 100 8.95 -16.52 -11.20
C THR A 100 7.52 -17.06 -11.22
N GLN A 101 6.98 -17.54 -10.08
CA GLN A 101 5.59 -17.98 -10.00
C GLN A 101 4.58 -16.85 -10.29
N PHE A 102 4.99 -15.59 -10.09
CA PHE A 102 4.15 -14.42 -10.30
C PHE A 102 4.18 -13.91 -11.75
N GLU A 103 5.10 -14.37 -12.60
CA GLU A 103 5.21 -13.95 -14.01
C GLU A 103 3.96 -14.27 -14.84
N ARG A 104 3.14 -15.22 -14.40
CA ARG A 104 1.87 -15.59 -15.05
C ARG A 104 0.70 -14.63 -14.77
N TYR A 105 0.91 -13.64 -13.90
CA TYR A 105 -0.13 -12.69 -13.50
C TYR A 105 0.29 -11.26 -13.86
N GLU A 106 -0.70 -10.41 -14.10
CA GLU A 106 -0.45 -9.00 -14.33
C GLU A 106 0.05 -8.32 -13.03
N PRO A 107 1.16 -7.55 -13.05
CA PRO A 107 1.71 -6.90 -11.85
C PRO A 107 0.69 -6.07 -11.08
N ILE A 108 -0.23 -5.43 -11.80
CA ILE A 108 -1.31 -4.64 -11.22
C ILE A 108 -2.30 -5.49 -10.43
N GLU A 109 -2.62 -6.69 -10.90
CA GLU A 109 -3.52 -7.61 -10.21
C GLU A 109 -2.89 -8.12 -8.93
N ILE A 110 -1.61 -8.50 -8.99
CA ILE A 110 -0.86 -8.93 -7.80
C ILE A 110 -0.83 -7.80 -6.75
N PHE A 111 -0.50 -6.57 -7.17
CA PHE A 111 -0.47 -5.42 -6.27
C PHE A 111 -1.84 -5.15 -5.63
N LYS A 112 -2.91 -5.18 -6.42
CA LYS A 112 -4.30 -5.03 -5.94
C LYS A 112 -4.65 -6.06 -4.87
N HIS A 113 -4.39 -7.34 -5.13
CA HIS A 113 -4.72 -8.41 -4.19
C HIS A 113 -3.86 -8.35 -2.93
N CYS A 114 -2.57 -8.03 -3.07
CA CYS A 114 -1.67 -7.88 -1.93
C CYS A 114 -2.15 -6.77 -0.98
N VAL A 115 -2.37 -5.55 -1.50
CA VAL A 115 -2.81 -4.41 -0.68
C VAL A 115 -4.14 -4.70 0.00
N PHE A 116 -5.14 -5.20 -0.75
CA PHE A 116 -6.46 -5.45 -0.18
C PHE A 116 -6.48 -6.58 0.86
N PHE A 117 -5.64 -7.61 0.70
CA PHE A 117 -5.48 -8.64 1.71
C PHE A 117 -5.01 -8.06 3.05
N TYR A 118 -3.96 -7.22 3.02
CA TYR A 118 -3.43 -6.58 4.23
C TYR A 118 -4.43 -5.60 4.86
N ILE A 119 -5.04 -4.71 4.07
CA ILE A 119 -5.99 -3.72 4.61
C ILE A 119 -7.19 -4.44 5.24
N ARG A 120 -7.79 -5.42 4.54
CA ARG A 120 -8.93 -6.21 5.09
C ARG A 120 -8.58 -6.95 6.37
N GLY A 121 -7.37 -7.51 6.46
CA GLY A 121 -6.93 -8.20 7.67
C GLY A 121 -6.84 -7.27 8.89
N CYS A 122 -6.67 -5.97 8.67
CA CYS A 122 -6.46 -4.97 9.71
C CYS A 122 -7.73 -4.19 10.09
N THR A 123 -8.80 -4.22 9.28
CA THR A 123 -9.99 -3.40 9.51
C THR A 123 -10.90 -3.96 10.60
N THR A 124 -11.57 -3.06 11.32
CA THR A 124 -12.75 -3.38 12.16
C THR A 124 -13.99 -3.55 11.26
N PRO A 125 -15.16 -3.97 11.77
CA PRO A 125 -16.40 -3.95 10.99
C PRO A 125 -16.72 -2.58 10.38
N LYS A 126 -16.43 -1.49 11.10
CA LYS A 126 -16.58 -0.11 10.59
C LYS A 126 -15.63 0.17 9.42
N GLY A 127 -14.36 -0.20 9.56
CA GLY A 127 -13.39 -0.06 8.47
C GLY A 127 -13.71 -0.95 7.26
N MET A 128 -14.24 -2.15 7.49
CA MET A 128 -14.65 -3.06 6.42
C MET A 128 -15.79 -2.49 5.60
N ALA A 129 -16.81 -1.90 6.24
CA ALA A 129 -17.92 -1.25 5.53
C ALA A 129 -17.42 -0.14 4.58
N MET A 130 -16.52 0.73 5.06
CA MET A 130 -15.89 1.76 4.21
C MET A 130 -15.10 1.16 3.05
N MET A 131 -14.41 0.05 3.28
CA MET A 131 -13.64 -0.63 2.26
C MET A 131 -14.52 -1.26 1.18
N ASP A 132 -15.65 -1.85 1.58
CA ASP A 132 -16.62 -2.43 0.65
C ASP A 132 -17.33 -1.35 -0.18
N GLU A 133 -17.66 -0.21 0.43
CA GLU A 133 -18.18 0.97 -0.28
C GLU A 133 -17.19 1.49 -1.33
N PHE A 134 -15.91 1.60 -0.98
CA PHE A 134 -14.88 2.02 -1.92
C PHE A 134 -14.73 1.03 -3.08
N LEU A 135 -14.75 -0.27 -2.80
CA LEU A 135 -14.63 -1.32 -3.82
C LEU A 135 -15.82 -1.38 -4.77
N ALA A 136 -17.02 -1.07 -4.29
CA ALA A 136 -18.20 -0.98 -5.16
C ALA A 136 -18.09 0.16 -6.18
N GLN A 137 -17.22 1.15 -5.95
CA GLN A 137 -17.01 2.32 -6.81
C GLN A 137 -15.76 2.21 -7.71
N MET A 138 -14.96 1.16 -7.57
CA MET A 138 -13.63 1.02 -8.19
C MET A 138 -13.64 0.12 -9.43
#